data_AF-A0A0Q0BLU0-F1
#
_entry.id   AF-A0A0Q0BLU0-F1
#
_cell.length_a   1.000
_cell.length_b   1.000
_cell.length_c   1.000
_cell.angle_alpha   90.00
_cell.angle_beta   90.00
_cell.angle_gamma   90.00
#
_symmetry.space_group_name_H-M   'P 1'
#
loop_
_entity.id
_entity.type
_entity.pdbx_description
1 polymer ?
#
loop_
_entity_poly.entity_id
_entity_poly.type
_entity_poly.pdbx_seq_one_letter_code
_entity_poly.pdbx_strand_id
1 'polypeptide(L)'
;MQRLPKGAVMYFLSDGSQWNDYAHLTDTSIERSPKAFGVPVSTIVGYYDPQTELQSYVYPALHGAYGFVYADDSATLIDTDCQLWVTSPGQTLRFKLDNNRIRSSVMNAFHINVAESSERRTVKILCNVKTVAERLIHPAEVPLTYTVNGE
;
A
#
# COMPACT_ATOMS: atom_id res chain seq x y z
N MET A 1 34.04 2.10 -25.25
CA MET A 1 34.03 2.33 -23.78
C MET A 1 34.16 3.83 -23.56
N GLN A 2 33.06 4.52 -23.27
CA GLN A 2 33.03 5.97 -23.13
C GLN A 2 33.70 6.34 -21.79
N ARG A 3 34.74 7.17 -21.83
CA ARG A 3 35.43 7.64 -20.62
C ARG A 3 34.54 8.64 -19.89
N LEU A 4 34.15 8.32 -18.67
CA LEU A 4 33.42 9.23 -17.79
C LEU A 4 34.36 10.33 -17.29
N PRO A 5 34.02 11.62 -17.47
CA PRO A 5 34.80 12.71 -16.91
C PRO A 5 34.88 12.61 -15.39
N LYS A 6 36.04 12.93 -14.82
CA LYS A 6 36.20 13.01 -13.36
C LYS A 6 35.22 14.07 -12.81
N GLY A 7 34.33 13.65 -11.90
CA GLY A 7 33.31 14.52 -11.30
C GLY A 7 31.95 14.52 -12.00
N ALA A 8 31.77 13.74 -13.07
CA ALA A 8 30.45 13.56 -13.68
C ALA A 8 29.53 12.77 -12.74
N VAL A 9 28.35 13.32 -12.48
CA VAL A 9 27.23 12.61 -11.84
C VAL A 9 26.29 12.16 -12.95
N MET A 10 26.01 10.86 -13.00
CA MET A 10 25.02 10.28 -13.90
C MET A 10 23.86 9.75 -13.07
N TYR A 11 22.66 9.87 -13.59
CA TYR A 11 21.48 9.36 -12.93
C TYR A 11 20.89 8.22 -13.73
N PHE A 12 20.66 7.08 -13.07
CA PHE A 12 20.04 5.93 -13.69
C PHE A 12 18.77 5.54 -12.96
N LEU A 13 17.69 5.32 -13.70
CA LEU A 13 16.45 4.75 -13.17
C LEU A 13 16.13 3.44 -13.91
N SER A 14 15.86 2.39 -13.14
CA SER A 14 15.46 1.11 -13.70
C SER A 14 13.96 1.12 -14.02
N ASP A 15 13.57 0.63 -15.19
CA ASP A 15 12.18 0.35 -15.55
C ASP A 15 11.76 -1.10 -15.23
N GLY A 16 12.63 -1.85 -14.55
CA GLY A 16 12.46 -3.29 -14.27
C GLY A 16 13.00 -4.21 -15.37
N SER A 17 13.48 -3.67 -16.49
CA SER A 17 14.13 -4.42 -17.57
C SER A 17 15.49 -3.83 -17.96
N GLN A 18 15.62 -2.50 -17.95
CA GLN A 18 16.81 -1.76 -18.34
C GLN A 18 17.10 -0.62 -17.36
N TRP A 19 18.37 -0.20 -17.33
CA TRP A 19 18.80 1.01 -16.65
C TRP A 19 18.83 2.16 -17.65
N ASN A 20 17.94 3.13 -17.48
CA ASN A 20 17.81 4.28 -18.34
C ASN A 20 18.60 5.47 -17.75
N ASP A 21 19.39 6.16 -18.58
CA ASP A 21 20.19 7.34 -18.20
C ASP A 21 19.35 8.62 -18.27
N TYR A 22 19.47 9.46 -17.26
CA TYR A 22 18.77 10.74 -17.12
C TYR A 22 19.75 11.88 -16.81
N ALA A 23 19.53 13.03 -17.46
CA ALA A 23 20.32 14.23 -17.20
C ALA A 23 20.13 14.76 -15.76
N HIS A 24 18.92 14.62 -15.21
CA HIS A 24 18.55 14.98 -13.85
C HIS A 24 17.43 14.05 -13.36
N LEU A 25 17.48 13.63 -12.09
CA LEU A 25 16.33 13.04 -11.41
C LEU A 25 15.67 14.09 -10.53
N THR A 26 14.39 14.36 -10.79
CA THR A 26 13.54 14.99 -9.79
C THR A 26 12.93 13.86 -8.97
N ASP A 27 13.35 13.74 -7.71
CA ASP A 27 12.76 12.76 -6.81
C ASP A 27 11.35 13.25 -6.42
N THR A 28 10.34 12.67 -7.06
CA THR A 28 8.93 12.89 -6.71
C THR A 28 8.43 11.86 -5.70
N SER A 29 9.31 11.04 -5.14
CA SER A 29 8.92 10.05 -4.14
C SER A 29 8.45 10.76 -2.86
N ILE A 30 7.42 10.19 -2.26
CA ILE A 30 6.96 10.61 -0.95
C ILE A 30 7.67 9.72 0.06
N GLU A 31 8.50 10.31 0.91
CA GLU A 31 9.13 9.58 1.99
C GLU A 31 8.07 8.96 2.90
N ARG A 32 8.22 7.66 3.19
CA ARG A 32 7.33 6.91 4.08
C ARG A 32 8.15 6.20 5.13
N SER A 33 8.02 6.66 6.37
CA SER A 33 8.53 5.97 7.55
C SER A 33 7.39 5.26 8.30
N PRO A 34 7.63 4.06 8.86
CA PRO A 34 6.68 3.45 9.77
C PRO A 34 6.44 4.36 10.97
N LYS A 35 5.18 4.44 11.41
CA LYS A 35 4.79 5.06 12.68
C LYS A 35 4.88 4.09 13.85
N ALA A 36 4.84 2.78 13.58
CA ALA A 36 5.01 1.72 14.56
C ALA A 36 5.85 0.58 14.00
N PHE A 37 6.68 -0.02 14.86
CA PHE A 37 7.66 -1.05 14.52
C PHE A 37 7.45 -2.27 15.42
N GLY A 38 7.44 -3.46 14.83
CA GLY A 38 7.34 -4.72 15.57
C GLY A 38 6.02 -4.94 16.32
N VAL A 39 4.93 -4.35 15.81
CA VAL A 39 3.60 -4.48 16.41
C VAL A 39 2.79 -5.57 15.70
N PRO A 40 1.79 -6.18 16.36
CA PRO A 40 0.82 -7.02 15.68
C PRO A 40 0.03 -6.24 14.62
N VAL A 41 -0.17 -6.85 13.45
CA VAL A 41 -0.82 -6.22 12.29
C VAL A 41 -1.88 -7.13 11.67
N SER A 42 -2.90 -6.49 11.11
CA SER A 42 -3.73 -7.08 10.07
C SER A 42 -3.24 -6.59 8.72
N THR A 43 -2.66 -7.47 7.92
CA THR A 43 -2.27 -7.20 6.52
C THR A 43 -3.47 -7.43 5.62
N ILE A 44 -3.93 -6.36 5.00
CA ILE A 44 -5.05 -6.36 4.05
C ILE A 44 -4.46 -6.44 2.65
N VAL A 45 -4.87 -7.45 1.89
CA VAL A 45 -4.39 -7.69 0.52
C VAL A 45 -5.55 -7.85 -0.45
N GLY A 46 -5.30 -7.54 -1.72
CA GLY A 46 -6.31 -7.67 -2.74
C GLY A 46 -5.89 -7.11 -4.08
N TYR A 47 -6.89 -7.04 -4.95
CA TYR A 47 -6.77 -6.51 -6.29
C TYR A 47 -7.85 -5.46 -6.52
N TYR A 48 -7.50 -4.44 -7.28
CA TYR A 48 -8.46 -3.42 -7.69
C TYR A 48 -8.17 -2.93 -9.10
N ASP A 49 -9.21 -2.44 -9.75
CA ASP A 49 -9.10 -1.81 -11.06
C ASP A 49 -9.62 -0.37 -11.00
N PRO A 50 -8.73 0.63 -11.17
CA PRO A 50 -9.13 2.04 -11.17
C PRO A 50 -10.18 2.39 -12.24
N GLN A 51 -10.17 1.65 -13.36
CA GLN A 51 -11.09 1.85 -14.48
C GLN A 51 -12.44 1.17 -14.24
N THR A 52 -12.54 0.33 -13.21
CA THR A 52 -13.77 -0.39 -12.81
C THR A 52 -14.32 -1.33 -13.90
N GLU A 53 -13.47 -1.82 -14.79
CA GLU A 53 -13.79 -2.77 -15.86
C GLU A 53 -13.55 -4.22 -15.40
N LEU A 54 -12.56 -4.43 -14.53
CA LEU A 54 -12.24 -5.72 -13.91
C LEU A 54 -12.79 -5.78 -12.48
N GLN A 55 -13.19 -6.98 -12.06
CA GLN A 55 -13.77 -7.22 -10.74
C GLN A 55 -12.72 -7.03 -9.64
N SER A 56 -12.83 -5.93 -8.89
CA SER A 56 -12.01 -5.68 -7.70
C SER A 56 -12.38 -6.64 -6.56
N TYR A 57 -11.42 -7.00 -5.71
CA TYR A 57 -11.60 -7.95 -4.63
C TYR A 57 -10.66 -7.71 -3.45
N VAL A 58 -11.19 -7.84 -2.24
CA VAL A 58 -10.44 -7.80 -0.97
C VAL A 58 -10.42 -9.22 -0.39
N TYR A 59 -9.24 -9.75 -0.09
CA TYR A 59 -9.11 -11.05 0.58
C TYR A 59 -9.40 -10.93 2.09
N PRO A 60 -9.67 -12.06 2.78
CA PRO A 60 -9.57 -12.08 4.24
C PRO A 60 -8.24 -11.46 4.71
N ALA A 61 -8.28 -10.74 5.84
CA ALA A 61 -7.06 -10.18 6.41
C ALA A 61 -6.10 -11.29 6.84
N LEU A 62 -4.81 -11.05 6.65
CA LEU A 62 -3.75 -11.90 7.19
C LEU A 62 -3.29 -11.29 8.52
N HIS A 63 -3.11 -12.11 9.54
CA HIS A 63 -2.75 -11.62 10.88
C HIS A 63 -1.31 -11.99 11.21
N GLY A 64 -0.50 -10.99 11.56
CA GLY A 64 0.92 -11.15 11.87
C GLY A 64 1.24 -10.59 13.25
N ALA A 65 2.05 -11.30 14.03
CA ALA A 65 2.46 -10.87 15.36
C ALA A 65 3.49 -9.74 15.37
N TYR A 66 4.18 -9.54 14.24
CA TYR A 66 5.26 -8.58 14.09
C TYR A 66 5.18 -7.94 12.71
N GLY A 67 5.02 -6.62 12.68
CA GLY A 67 4.95 -5.85 11.44
C GLY A 67 5.15 -4.36 11.66
N PHE A 68 5.10 -3.64 10.55
CA PHE A 68 5.24 -2.18 10.50
C PHE A 68 3.92 -1.57 10.05
N VAL A 69 3.53 -0.46 10.69
CA VAL A 69 2.33 0.31 10.35
C VAL A 69 2.75 1.71 9.91
N TYR A 70 2.12 2.20 8.84
CA TYR A 70 2.39 3.50 8.25
C TYR A 70 1.22 4.46 8.51
N ALA A 71 1.48 5.76 8.34
CA ALA A 71 0.42 6.76 8.33
C ALA A 71 -0.60 6.46 7.23
N ASP A 72 -1.87 6.75 7.49
CA ASP A 72 -2.86 6.87 6.44
C ASP A 72 -2.69 8.20 5.68
N ASP A 73 -3.39 8.32 4.56
CA ASP A 73 -3.23 9.37 3.56
C ASP A 73 -4.32 10.44 3.61
N SER A 74 -5.21 10.39 4.62
CA SER A 74 -6.39 11.25 4.74
C SER A 74 -6.10 12.74 4.56
N ALA A 75 -4.93 13.23 4.98
CA ALA A 75 -4.55 14.64 4.88
C ALA A 75 -4.24 15.12 3.44
N THR A 76 -3.97 14.19 2.52
CA THR A 76 -3.52 14.49 1.14
C THR A 76 -4.44 13.94 0.06
N LEU A 77 -5.42 13.13 0.46
CA LEU A 77 -6.38 12.52 -0.45
C LEU A 77 -7.39 13.55 -0.98
N ILE A 78 -7.71 13.42 -2.26
CA ILE A 78 -8.87 14.07 -2.87
C ILE A 78 -9.93 13.02 -3.21
N ASP A 79 -11.20 13.40 -3.26
CA ASP A 79 -12.31 12.44 -3.37
C ASP A 79 -12.28 11.58 -4.64
N THR A 80 -11.69 12.08 -5.72
CA THR A 80 -11.57 11.36 -6.99
C THR A 80 -10.44 10.32 -6.98
N ASP A 81 -9.56 10.32 -5.99
CA ASP A 81 -8.52 9.30 -5.87
C ASP A 81 -9.14 7.90 -5.71
N CYS A 82 -8.41 6.88 -6.18
CA CYS A 82 -8.60 5.52 -5.73
C CYS A 82 -8.07 5.38 -4.29
N GLN A 83 -8.87 4.79 -3.42
CA GLN A 83 -8.62 4.75 -2.00
C GLN A 83 -9.06 3.42 -1.41
N LEU A 84 -8.30 2.96 -0.41
CA LEU A 84 -8.73 1.89 0.49
C LEU A 84 -9.10 2.49 1.84
N TRP A 85 -10.33 2.27 2.26
CA TRP A 85 -10.84 2.69 3.56
C TRP A 85 -10.85 1.50 4.50
N VAL A 86 -10.31 1.68 5.71
CA VAL A 86 -10.43 0.73 6.82
C VAL A 86 -11.21 1.41 7.93
N THR A 87 -12.46 1.01 8.11
CA THR A 87 -13.38 1.60 9.10
C THR A 87 -13.52 0.69 10.30
N SER A 88 -13.20 1.24 11.47
CA SER A 88 -13.45 0.70 12.81
C SER A 88 -14.50 1.59 13.51
N PRO A 89 -15.11 1.14 14.62
CA PRO A 89 -15.86 2.03 15.51
C PRO A 89 -15.09 3.33 15.84
N GLY A 90 -15.63 4.47 15.45
CA GLY A 90 -15.06 5.80 15.75
C GLY A 90 -13.83 6.22 14.94
N GLN A 91 -13.32 5.40 14.01
CA GLN A 91 -12.15 5.74 13.20
C GLN A 91 -12.26 5.20 11.77
N THR A 92 -11.83 5.99 10.79
CA THR A 92 -11.59 5.50 9.43
C THR A 92 -10.19 5.91 9.00
N LEU A 93 -9.38 4.92 8.63
CA LEU A 93 -8.09 5.12 7.98
C LEU A 93 -8.31 5.08 6.46
N ARG A 94 -7.69 6.02 5.72
CA ARG A 94 -7.80 6.07 4.26
C ARG A 94 -6.42 5.99 3.64
N PHE A 95 -6.21 5.03 2.76
CA PHE A 95 -4.94 4.84 2.07
C PHE A 95 -5.11 5.13 0.59
N LYS A 96 -4.19 5.90 0.01
CA LYS A 96 -4.17 6.20 -1.42
C LYS A 96 -3.74 4.96 -2.20
N LEU A 97 -4.49 4.67 -3.24
CA LEU A 97 -4.13 3.69 -4.25
C LEU A 97 -3.79 4.44 -5.55
N ASP A 98 -3.09 3.78 -6.48
CA ASP A 98 -2.84 4.36 -7.80
C ASP A 98 -4.17 4.56 -8.55
N ASN A 99 -4.32 5.74 -9.16
CA ASN A 99 -5.50 6.13 -9.95
C ASN A 99 -5.51 5.49 -11.35
N ASN A 100 -4.42 4.84 -11.75
CA ASN A 100 -4.26 4.24 -13.07
C ASN A 100 -3.97 2.75 -12.97
N ARG A 101 -4.46 1.98 -13.94
CA ARG A 101 -4.10 0.57 -14.08
C ARG A 101 -2.63 0.51 -14.52
N ILE A 102 -1.76 -0.05 -13.68
CA ILE A 102 -0.30 -0.09 -13.92
C ILE A 102 0.02 -0.97 -15.15
N ARG A 103 -0.77 -2.03 -15.35
CA ARG A 103 -0.67 -2.93 -16.51
C ARG A 103 -2.05 -3.10 -17.14
N SER A 104 -2.20 -2.72 -18.39
CA SER A 104 -3.50 -2.59 -19.07
C SER A 104 -4.39 -3.84 -19.01
N SER A 105 -3.83 -5.05 -18.91
CA SER A 105 -4.60 -6.31 -18.94
C SER A 105 -4.89 -6.93 -17.57
N VAL A 106 -4.41 -6.35 -16.47
CA VAL A 106 -4.57 -6.92 -15.12
C VAL A 106 -4.90 -5.86 -14.08
N MET A 107 -5.55 -6.29 -13.00
CA MET A 107 -5.80 -5.43 -11.84
C MET A 107 -4.50 -5.05 -11.14
N ASN A 108 -4.51 -3.90 -10.48
CA ASN A 108 -3.44 -3.52 -9.56
C ASN A 108 -3.56 -4.35 -8.27
N ALA A 109 -2.43 -4.76 -7.71
CA ALA A 109 -2.38 -5.39 -6.39
C ALA A 109 -2.17 -4.32 -5.31
N PHE A 110 -2.65 -4.58 -4.10
CA PHE A 110 -2.32 -3.79 -2.92
C PHE A 110 -2.02 -4.71 -1.73
N HIS A 111 -1.19 -4.21 -0.81
CA HIS A 111 -0.96 -4.80 0.51
C HIS A 111 -0.76 -3.67 1.54
N ILE A 112 -1.61 -3.62 2.56
CA ILE A 112 -1.60 -2.54 3.56
C ILE A 112 -1.65 -3.16 4.95
N ASN A 113 -0.70 -2.78 5.79
CA ASN A 113 -0.73 -3.14 7.21
C ASN A 113 -1.49 -2.08 8.00
N VAL A 114 -2.45 -2.53 8.79
CA VAL A 114 -3.02 -1.75 9.90
C VAL A 114 -2.67 -2.46 11.21
N ALA A 115 -2.63 -1.71 12.32
CA ALA A 115 -2.46 -2.33 13.63
C ALA A 115 -3.58 -3.36 13.87
N GLU A 116 -3.27 -4.49 14.50
CA GLU A 116 -4.29 -5.46 14.89
C GLU A 116 -5.31 -4.84 15.87
N SER A 117 -6.56 -5.29 15.87
CA SER A 117 -7.57 -4.89 16.86
C SER A 117 -8.47 -6.07 17.20
N SER A 118 -9.10 -6.02 18.36
CA SER A 118 -10.17 -6.93 18.75
C SER A 118 -11.50 -6.64 18.05
N GLU A 119 -11.62 -5.49 17.38
CA GLU A 119 -12.82 -5.06 16.68
C GLU A 119 -12.87 -5.58 15.25
N ARG A 120 -14.09 -5.90 14.78
CA ARG A 120 -14.32 -6.14 13.35
C ARG A 120 -14.26 -4.81 12.60
N ARG A 121 -13.72 -4.84 11.40
CA ARG A 121 -13.54 -3.65 10.56
C ARG A 121 -14.12 -3.89 9.18
N THR A 122 -14.57 -2.82 8.54
CA THR A 122 -14.98 -2.87 7.14
C THR A 122 -13.88 -2.27 6.27
N VAL A 123 -13.47 -3.02 5.26
CA VAL A 123 -12.57 -2.54 4.21
C VAL A 123 -13.38 -2.22 2.98
N LYS A 124 -13.22 -1.01 2.44
CA LYS A 124 -13.83 -0.60 1.16
C LYS A 124 -12.76 -0.12 0.21
N ILE A 125 -12.91 -0.45 -1.07
CA ILE A 125 -12.14 0.18 -2.14
C ILE A 125 -13.08 1.13 -2.86
N LEU A 126 -12.68 2.39 -2.96
CA LEU A 126 -13.38 3.42 -3.69
C LEU A 126 -12.47 3.92 -4.81
N CYS A 127 -13.01 4.11 -6.00
CA CYS A 127 -12.32 4.76 -7.12
C CYS A 127 -13.28 5.76 -7.76
N ASN A 128 -12.85 7.01 -7.88
CA ASN A 128 -13.72 8.11 -8.33
C ASN A 128 -15.05 8.15 -7.55
N VAL A 129 -14.96 8.11 -6.21
CA VAL A 129 -16.09 8.09 -5.26
C VAL A 129 -16.99 6.85 -5.33
N LYS A 130 -16.82 5.96 -6.32
CA LYS A 130 -17.60 4.71 -6.45
C LYS A 130 -16.97 3.60 -5.63
N THR A 131 -17.75 2.96 -4.76
CA THR A 131 -17.30 1.71 -4.10
C THR A 131 -17.24 0.58 -5.12
N VAL A 132 -16.07 -0.04 -5.27
CA VAL A 132 -15.81 -1.12 -6.25
C VAL A 132 -15.60 -2.48 -5.59
N ALA A 133 -15.25 -2.50 -4.30
CA ALA A 133 -15.19 -3.70 -3.49
C ALA A 133 -15.41 -3.35 -2.01
N GLU A 134 -15.99 -4.28 -1.26
CA GLU A 134 -16.21 -4.14 0.18
C GLU A 134 -16.07 -5.50 0.86
N ARG A 135 -15.48 -5.51 2.05
CA ARG A 135 -15.32 -6.73 2.86
C ARG A 135 -15.30 -6.42 4.34
N LEU A 136 -15.99 -7.24 5.13
CA LEU A 136 -15.78 -7.33 6.57
C LEU A 136 -14.52 -8.15 6.87
N ILE A 137 -13.61 -7.61 7.67
CA ILE A 137 -12.45 -8.33 8.20
C ILE A 137 -12.63 -8.58 9.69
N HIS A 138 -12.25 -9.78 10.11
CA HIS A 138 -12.35 -10.26 11.48
C HIS A 138 -11.01 -10.04 12.19
N PRO A 139 -11.02 -9.90 13.53
CA PRO A 139 -9.79 -9.92 14.32
C PRO A 139 -9.11 -11.30 14.24
N ALA A 140 -7.84 -11.36 14.61
CA ALA A 140 -7.12 -12.63 14.74
C ALA A 140 -7.85 -13.60 15.69
N GLU A 141 -8.06 -14.84 15.24
CA GLU A 141 -8.78 -15.87 16.01
C GLU A 141 -7.94 -16.49 17.13
N VAL A 142 -6.61 -16.37 17.02
CA VAL A 142 -5.64 -16.94 17.96
C VAL A 142 -4.64 -15.89 18.41
N PRO A 143 -4.04 -16.05 19.61
CA PRO A 143 -2.99 -15.15 20.07
C PRO A 143 -1.82 -15.09 19.08
N LEU A 144 -1.45 -13.87 18.70
CA LEU A 144 -0.33 -13.62 17.81
C LEU A 144 0.96 -13.56 18.62
N THR A 145 1.93 -14.43 18.32
CA THR A 145 3.23 -14.48 19.00
C THR A 145 4.38 -14.43 17.99
N TYR A 146 5.49 -13.82 18.38
CA TYR A 146 6.73 -13.79 17.61
C TYR A 146 7.92 -14.16 18.51
N THR A 147 9.03 -14.55 17.90
CA THR A 147 10.28 -14.83 18.61
C THR A 147 11.40 -13.98 18.00
N VAL A 148 12.37 -13.61 18.81
CA VAL A 148 13.61 -12.95 18.39
C VAL A 148 14.75 -13.83 18.88
N ASN A 149 15.66 -14.21 17.98
CA ASN A 149 16.80 -15.04 18.31
C ASN A 149 18.09 -14.24 18.04
N GLY A 150 18.89 -14.01 19.08
CA GLY A 150 20.12 -13.20 19.02
C GLY A 150 19.88 -11.69 19.12
N GLU A 151 20.98 -10.92 18.98
CA GLU A 151 21.06 -9.48 18.70
C GLU A 151 22.17 -9.22 17.67
#